data_AF-A0BFL9-F1
#
_entry.id   AF-A0BFL9-F1
#
_cell.length_a   1.000
_cell.length_b   1.000
_cell.length_c   1.000
_cell.angle_alpha   90.00
_cell.angle_beta   90.00
_cell.angle_gamma   90.00
#
_symmetry.space_group_name_H-M   'P 1'
#
loop_
_entity.id
_entity.type
_entity.pdbx_description
1 polymer ?
#
loop_
_entity_poly.entity_id
_entity_poly.type
_entity_poly.pdbx_seq_one_letter_code
_entity_poly.pdbx_strand_id
1 'polypeptide(L)'
;MDKMGSSDVNRGIPATSRDGAPIELTALLKVCLDFVSHAQNHYPYDGVICPNGKKLLFKEWSHFLLVNFEKYYYIPKQNDPNYQEYHIVEKHVRHRQIYKDLVKSSKPRNEYQLRCNASIAIGLAPELFHKEKAMFHLATVEACLLREGSIGVKTLDPAASEYVHFYDNNDQSHIFNVSHGFSYHNGPEWVWVYGYFIKALIAIHGKEHINRQLFYSYLSNHKITLHQNEWYSLPEMTNGNGEYNIFSCRAQAWSIACILEAISEYE
;
A
#
# COMPACT_ATOMS: atom_id res chain seq x y z
N MET A 1 4.94 8.04 -0.16
CA MET A 1 5.43 8.09 -1.55
C MET A 1 5.59 9.54 -1.99
N ASP A 2 6.69 10.18 -1.61
CA ASP A 2 6.85 11.63 -1.44
C ASP A 2 8.09 12.22 -2.12
N LYS A 3 8.72 11.50 -3.05
CA LYS A 3 9.91 11.99 -3.75
C LYS A 3 9.58 13.19 -4.63
N MET A 4 10.21 14.33 -4.34
CA MET A 4 10.20 15.52 -5.17
C MET A 4 11.42 15.52 -6.10
N GLY A 5 11.21 15.71 -7.41
CA GLY A 5 12.29 15.84 -8.37
C GLY A 5 13.13 17.09 -8.11
N SER A 6 14.45 16.97 -8.31
CA SER A 6 15.42 18.02 -8.00
C SER A 6 16.49 18.22 -9.08
N SER A 7 16.54 17.36 -10.10
CA SER A 7 17.46 17.51 -11.22
C SER A 7 16.95 18.47 -12.29
N ASP A 8 17.79 18.86 -13.24
CA ASP A 8 17.40 19.83 -14.28
C ASP A 8 16.22 19.36 -15.14
N VAL A 9 15.97 18.04 -15.23
CA VAL A 9 14.87 17.49 -16.04
C VAL A 9 13.57 17.27 -15.26
N ASN A 10 13.62 17.20 -13.93
CA ASN A 10 12.45 16.84 -13.11
C ASN A 10 12.20 17.76 -11.91
N ARG A 11 12.97 18.86 -11.77
CA ARG A 11 12.87 19.81 -10.65
C ARG A 11 11.45 20.29 -10.40
N GLY A 12 10.99 20.15 -9.16
CA GLY A 12 9.67 20.62 -8.73
C GLY A 12 8.50 19.74 -9.17
N ILE A 13 8.77 18.60 -9.81
CA ILE A 13 7.76 17.62 -10.19
C ILE A 13 7.78 16.47 -9.18
N PRO A 14 6.67 16.17 -8.49
CA PRO A 14 6.60 15.00 -7.63
C PRO A 14 6.60 13.72 -8.47
N ALA A 15 7.46 12.76 -8.11
CA ALA A 15 7.58 11.49 -8.82
C ALA A 15 6.33 10.61 -8.68
N THR A 16 5.66 10.73 -7.54
CA THR A 16 4.50 9.93 -7.16
C THR A 16 3.48 10.81 -6.46
N SER A 17 2.94 11.83 -7.15
CA SER A 17 1.77 12.55 -6.62
C SER A 17 0.64 11.56 -6.36
N ARG A 18 0.15 11.56 -5.12
CA ARG A 18 -0.97 10.73 -4.64
C ARG A 18 -2.10 11.62 -4.14
N ASP A 19 -2.41 12.64 -4.93
CA ASP A 19 -3.56 13.52 -4.72
C ASP A 19 -4.88 12.79 -5.00
N GLY A 20 -5.97 13.30 -4.41
CA GLY A 20 -7.25 12.61 -4.36
C GLY A 20 -7.41 11.86 -3.04
N ALA A 21 -7.92 10.64 -3.08
CA ALA A 21 -8.08 9.77 -1.93
C ALA A 21 -7.16 8.54 -2.04
N PRO A 22 -5.99 8.55 -1.36
CA PRO A 22 -5.19 7.36 -1.14
C PRO A 22 -5.93 6.29 -0.36
N ILE A 23 -5.79 5.04 -0.81
CA ILE A 23 -6.53 3.91 -0.24
C ILE A 23 -6.24 3.71 1.25
N GLU A 24 -4.97 3.81 1.67
CA GLU A 24 -4.56 3.60 3.06
C GLU A 24 -5.01 4.73 3.98
N LEU A 25 -5.10 5.97 3.49
CA LEU A 25 -5.64 7.08 4.28
C LEU A 25 -7.16 6.95 4.47
N THR A 26 -7.86 6.41 3.48
CA THR A 26 -9.30 6.13 3.62
C THR A 26 -9.57 5.02 4.64
N ALA A 27 -8.76 3.96 4.63
CA ALA A 27 -8.83 2.91 5.63
C ALA A 27 -8.45 3.41 7.03
N LEU A 28 -7.38 4.21 7.16
CA LEU A 28 -7.00 4.80 8.44
C LEU A 28 -8.08 5.73 9.00
N LEU A 29 -8.74 6.51 8.13
CA LEU A 29 -9.89 7.31 8.52
C LEU A 29 -11.03 6.44 9.06
N LYS A 30 -11.33 5.31 8.41
CA LYS A 30 -12.34 4.35 8.88
C LYS A 30 -12.02 3.84 10.30
N VAL A 31 -10.78 3.41 10.53
CA VAL A 31 -10.32 2.96 11.87
C VAL A 31 -10.47 4.07 12.90
N CYS A 32 -10.06 5.30 12.56
CA CYS A 32 -10.16 6.44 13.46
C CYS A 32 -11.62 6.77 13.81
N LEU A 33 -12.51 6.81 12.81
CA LEU A 33 -13.93 7.08 13.01
C LEU A 33 -14.60 6.03 13.91
N ASP A 34 -14.26 4.75 13.74
CA ASP A 34 -14.76 3.70 14.62
C ASP A 34 -14.22 3.84 16.03
N PHE A 35 -12.92 4.07 16.19
CA PHE A 35 -12.30 4.25 17.50
C PHE A 35 -12.99 5.38 18.28
N VAL A 36 -13.11 6.58 17.69
CA VAL A 36 -13.74 7.72 18.38
C VAL A 36 -15.24 7.51 18.59
N SER A 37 -15.92 6.77 17.72
CA SER A 37 -17.35 6.44 17.90
C SER A 37 -17.61 5.55 19.11
N HIS A 38 -16.64 4.70 19.49
CA HIS A 38 -16.72 3.84 20.68
C HIS A 38 -16.11 4.49 21.93
N ALA A 39 -15.45 5.65 21.80
CA ALA A 39 -14.78 6.35 22.88
C ALA A 39 -15.65 7.42 23.56
N GLN A 40 -16.98 7.32 23.51
CA GLN A 40 -17.92 8.37 24.00
C GLN A 40 -17.69 8.81 25.46
N ASN A 41 -17.17 7.91 26.31
CA ASN A 41 -16.84 8.22 27.70
C ASN A 41 -15.53 9.03 27.87
N HIS A 42 -14.71 9.09 26.82
CA HIS A 42 -13.37 9.70 26.84
C HIS A 42 -13.19 10.77 25.75
N TYR A 43 -14.13 10.88 24.81
CA TYR A 43 -14.09 11.82 23.70
C TYR A 43 -15.43 12.58 23.62
N PRO A 44 -15.42 13.91 23.79
CA PRO A 44 -16.65 14.69 24.00
C PRO A 44 -17.41 15.00 22.69
N TYR A 45 -16.89 14.59 21.54
CA TYR A 45 -17.48 14.86 20.24
C TYR A 45 -18.04 13.59 19.60
N ASP A 46 -19.15 13.70 18.89
CA ASP A 46 -19.85 12.60 18.21
C ASP A 46 -19.93 12.78 16.68
N GLY A 47 -19.41 13.90 16.15
CA GLY A 47 -19.45 14.21 14.73
C GLY A 47 -18.82 15.55 14.36
N VAL A 48 -19.03 15.95 13.11
CA VAL A 48 -18.54 17.21 12.52
C VAL A 48 -19.67 17.99 11.88
N ILE A 49 -19.50 19.31 11.73
CA ILE A 49 -20.41 20.15 10.96
C ILE A 49 -19.87 20.28 9.53
N CYS A 50 -20.66 19.81 8.57
CA CYS A 50 -20.33 19.89 7.15
C CYS A 50 -20.48 21.33 6.62
N PRO A 51 -19.87 21.67 5.46
CA PRO A 51 -19.98 23.00 4.85
C PRO A 51 -21.42 23.47 4.57
N ASN A 52 -22.35 22.52 4.39
CA ASN A 52 -23.79 22.80 4.22
C ASN A 52 -24.54 23.02 5.55
N GLY A 53 -23.84 23.10 6.68
CA GLY A 53 -24.39 23.28 8.03
C GLY A 53 -24.96 22.01 8.66
N LYS A 54 -25.02 20.87 7.96
CA LYS A 54 -25.54 19.62 8.51
C LYS A 54 -24.48 18.95 9.39
N LYS A 55 -24.90 18.43 10.54
CA LYS A 55 -24.07 17.58 11.39
C LYS A 55 -23.96 16.18 10.75
N LEU A 56 -22.75 15.64 10.69
CA LEU A 56 -22.45 14.27 10.28
C LEU A 56 -21.82 13.55 11.47
N LEU A 57 -22.48 12.51 11.97
CA LEU A 57 -21.94 11.72 13.08
C LEU A 57 -20.76 10.87 12.62
N PHE A 58 -19.79 10.62 13.51
CA PHE A 58 -18.63 9.78 13.19
C PHE A 58 -19.06 8.36 12.79
N LYS A 59 -20.07 7.79 13.46
CA LYS A 59 -20.65 6.49 13.13
C LYS A 59 -21.31 6.48 11.74
N GLU A 60 -22.00 7.54 11.37
CA GLU A 60 -22.61 7.68 10.04
C GLU A 60 -21.53 7.79 8.97
N TRP A 61 -20.49 8.57 9.22
CA TRP A 61 -19.36 8.71 8.31
C TRP A 61 -18.62 7.37 8.12
N SER A 62 -18.33 6.65 9.21
CA SER A 62 -17.73 5.31 9.15
C SER A 62 -18.59 4.36 8.30
N HIS A 63 -19.90 4.35 8.52
CA HIS A 63 -20.82 3.54 7.72
C HIS A 63 -20.83 3.96 6.24
N PHE A 64 -20.76 5.25 5.93
CA PHE A 64 -20.65 5.73 4.55
C PHE A 64 -19.39 5.23 3.85
N LEU A 65 -18.25 5.17 4.55
CA LEU A 65 -17.04 4.55 4.01
C LEU A 65 -17.30 3.07 3.73
N LEU A 66 -17.82 2.33 4.69
CA LEU A 66 -18.08 0.89 4.57
C LEU A 66 -18.92 0.52 3.33
N VAL A 67 -20.04 1.22 3.11
CA VAL A 67 -20.98 0.87 2.02
C VAL A 67 -20.57 1.38 0.63
N ASN A 68 -19.60 2.30 0.56
CA ASN A 68 -19.17 2.89 -0.71
C ASN A 68 -17.73 2.53 -1.10
N PHE A 69 -16.88 2.11 -0.16
CA PHE A 69 -15.45 1.94 -0.39
C PHE A 69 -15.15 1.11 -1.65
N GLU A 70 -15.69 -0.11 -1.75
CA GLU A 70 -15.42 -0.98 -2.90
C GLU A 70 -15.96 -0.41 -4.22
N LYS A 71 -17.07 0.34 -4.21
CA LYS A 71 -17.63 0.95 -5.42
C LYS A 71 -16.65 1.94 -6.08
N TYR A 72 -15.79 2.57 -5.28
CA TYR A 72 -14.80 3.53 -5.78
C TYR A 72 -13.42 2.89 -6.01
N TYR A 73 -12.98 2.01 -5.11
CA TYR A 73 -11.63 1.45 -5.13
C TYR A 73 -11.50 0.16 -5.91
N TYR A 74 -12.52 -0.69 -6.00
CA TYR A 74 -12.36 -2.00 -6.64
C TYR A 74 -12.52 -1.92 -8.17
N ILE A 75 -11.68 -2.67 -8.88
CA ILE A 75 -11.79 -2.89 -10.34
C ILE A 75 -12.32 -4.32 -10.55
N PRO A 76 -13.59 -4.54 -10.92
CA PRO A 76 -14.16 -5.85 -11.07
C PRO A 76 -13.79 -6.50 -12.41
N LYS A 77 -14.20 -7.77 -12.55
CA LYS A 77 -14.22 -8.47 -13.84
C LYS A 77 -15.17 -7.75 -14.79
N GLN A 78 -14.90 -7.81 -16.10
CA GLN A 78 -15.74 -7.15 -17.10
C GLN A 78 -17.17 -7.72 -17.15
N ASN A 79 -17.36 -8.98 -16.75
CA ASN A 79 -18.65 -9.65 -16.69
C ASN A 79 -19.23 -9.72 -15.26
N ASP A 80 -18.76 -8.88 -14.33
CA ASP A 80 -19.36 -8.76 -13.00
C ASP A 80 -20.82 -8.29 -13.11
N PRO A 81 -21.80 -8.98 -12.47
CA PRO A 81 -23.20 -8.60 -12.59
C PRO A 81 -23.49 -7.18 -12.08
N ASN A 82 -22.67 -6.68 -11.14
CA ASN A 82 -22.81 -5.35 -10.55
C ASN A 82 -21.83 -4.34 -11.16
N TYR A 83 -21.32 -4.60 -12.38
CA TYR A 83 -20.29 -3.77 -13.03
C TYR A 83 -20.61 -2.26 -13.00
N GLN A 84 -21.88 -1.92 -13.20
CA GLN A 84 -22.36 -0.54 -13.28
C GLN A 84 -22.30 0.22 -11.95
N GLU A 85 -22.15 -0.48 -10.82
CA GLU A 85 -22.01 0.15 -9.50
C GLU A 85 -20.58 0.69 -9.25
N TYR A 86 -19.59 0.23 -10.02
CA TYR A 86 -18.20 0.59 -9.83
C TYR A 86 -17.82 1.82 -10.66
N HIS A 87 -17.13 2.77 -10.03
CA HIS A 87 -16.70 4.01 -10.66
C HIS A 87 -15.39 3.81 -11.45
N ILE A 88 -15.47 3.37 -12.71
CA ILE A 88 -14.29 2.95 -13.49
C ILE A 88 -14.19 3.68 -14.82
N VAL A 89 -12.95 3.99 -15.22
CA VAL A 89 -12.59 4.57 -16.50
C VAL A 89 -11.75 3.55 -17.28
N GLU A 90 -12.41 2.80 -18.15
CA GLU A 90 -11.86 1.60 -18.82
C GLU A 90 -10.51 1.80 -19.50
N LYS A 91 -10.31 2.94 -20.17
CA LYS A 91 -9.05 3.26 -20.86
C LYS A 91 -7.80 3.27 -19.96
N HIS A 92 -7.97 3.29 -18.64
CA HIS A 92 -6.88 3.29 -17.67
C HIS A 92 -6.69 1.93 -16.98
N VAL A 93 -7.63 1.00 -17.12
CA VAL A 93 -7.57 -0.31 -16.49
C VAL A 93 -6.48 -1.16 -17.15
N ARG A 94 -5.51 -1.60 -16.34
CA ARG A 94 -4.47 -2.56 -16.75
C ARG A 94 -4.66 -3.92 -16.10
N HIS A 95 -4.92 -3.90 -14.80
CA HIS A 95 -5.25 -5.07 -14.01
C HIS A 95 -6.71 -5.01 -13.59
N ARG A 96 -7.36 -6.17 -13.54
CA ARG A 96 -8.69 -6.34 -12.97
C ARG A 96 -8.61 -7.18 -11.71
N GLN A 97 -9.67 -7.12 -10.93
CA GLN A 97 -9.80 -7.76 -9.62
C GLN A 97 -8.75 -7.28 -8.61
N ILE A 98 -8.36 -6.01 -8.73
CA ILE A 98 -7.47 -5.33 -7.80
C ILE A 98 -8.15 -4.08 -7.24
N TYR A 99 -7.62 -3.54 -6.16
CA TYR A 99 -7.99 -2.24 -5.65
C TYR A 99 -7.07 -1.17 -6.23
N LYS A 100 -7.66 -0.06 -6.65
CA LYS A 100 -6.99 1.16 -7.08
C LYS A 100 -6.14 1.72 -5.95
N ASP A 101 -5.04 2.36 -6.31
CA ASP A 101 -4.19 3.05 -5.35
C ASP A 101 -4.82 4.36 -4.85
N LEU A 102 -5.58 5.02 -5.73
CA LEU A 102 -6.15 6.36 -5.54
C LEU A 102 -7.58 6.42 -6.07
N VAL A 103 -8.35 7.39 -5.59
CA VAL A 103 -9.65 7.80 -6.17
C VAL A 103 -9.66 9.31 -6.38
N LYS A 104 -10.15 9.77 -7.54
CA LYS A 104 -10.22 11.19 -7.94
C LYS A 104 -8.86 11.90 -7.93
N SER A 105 -7.84 11.25 -8.48
CA SER A 105 -6.53 11.90 -8.72
C SER A 105 -6.61 12.86 -9.91
N SER A 106 -5.85 13.96 -9.87
CA SER A 106 -5.65 14.87 -11.01
C SER A 106 -5.05 14.17 -12.23
N LYS A 107 -4.40 13.01 -12.05
CA LYS A 107 -3.94 12.12 -13.12
C LYS A 107 -4.70 10.80 -13.05
N PRO A 108 -5.88 10.67 -13.68
CA PRO A 108 -6.76 9.50 -13.51
C PRO A 108 -6.09 8.15 -13.79
N ARG A 109 -5.10 8.09 -14.68
CA ARG A 109 -4.31 6.87 -14.96
C ARG A 109 -3.62 6.33 -13.70
N ASN A 110 -3.16 7.20 -12.80
CA ASN A 110 -2.42 6.80 -11.61
C ASN A 110 -3.29 6.04 -10.61
N GLU A 111 -4.61 6.23 -10.63
CA GLU A 111 -5.56 5.48 -9.81
C GLU A 111 -5.48 3.97 -10.08
N TYR A 112 -5.19 3.57 -11.32
CA TYR A 112 -5.26 2.19 -11.80
C TYR A 112 -3.90 1.47 -11.77
N GLN A 113 -2.89 2.07 -11.15
CA GLN A 113 -1.60 1.42 -10.95
C GLN A 113 -1.71 0.37 -9.84
N LEU A 114 -1.23 -0.85 -10.09
CA LEU A 114 -1.04 -1.83 -9.04
C LEU A 114 0.15 -1.38 -8.18
N ARG A 115 -0.13 -1.05 -6.92
CA ARG A 115 0.83 -0.63 -5.90
C ARG A 115 0.59 -1.40 -4.60
N CYS A 116 1.58 -1.39 -3.73
CA CYS A 116 1.57 -2.10 -2.45
C CYS A 116 0.65 -1.47 -1.38
N ASN A 117 0.14 -0.25 -1.58
CA ASN A 117 -0.55 0.51 -0.52
C ASN A 117 -1.89 -0.10 -0.10
N ALA A 118 -2.56 -0.84 -0.98
CA ALA A 118 -3.80 -1.54 -0.65
C ALA A 118 -3.58 -2.62 0.42
N SER A 119 -2.39 -3.21 0.51
CA SER A 119 -2.04 -4.12 1.62
C SER A 119 -2.12 -3.42 2.99
N ILE A 120 -1.74 -2.15 3.06
CA ILE A 120 -1.86 -1.36 4.31
C ILE A 120 -3.34 -1.21 4.66
N ALA A 121 -4.16 -0.82 3.68
CA ALA A 121 -5.59 -0.62 3.88
C ALA A 121 -6.31 -1.90 4.33
N ILE A 122 -5.98 -3.04 3.72
CA ILE A 122 -6.53 -4.36 4.10
C ILE A 122 -6.09 -4.76 5.51
N GLY A 123 -4.81 -4.55 5.86
CA GLY A 123 -4.29 -4.87 7.19
C GLY A 123 -4.87 -3.97 8.29
N LEU A 124 -5.29 -2.74 7.98
CA LEU A 124 -5.85 -1.79 8.94
C LEU A 124 -7.37 -1.93 9.13
N ALA A 125 -8.11 -2.11 8.03
CA ALA A 125 -9.57 -2.09 8.03
C ALA A 125 -10.14 -3.18 7.10
N PRO A 126 -9.92 -4.47 7.42
CA PRO A 126 -10.33 -5.59 6.56
C PRO A 126 -11.84 -5.62 6.28
N GLU A 127 -12.66 -5.02 7.16
CA GLU A 127 -14.11 -4.92 6.99
C GLU A 127 -14.54 -4.05 5.79
N LEU A 128 -13.66 -3.18 5.27
CA LEU A 128 -13.93 -2.42 4.05
C LEU A 128 -13.87 -3.28 2.78
N PHE A 129 -13.40 -4.53 2.88
CA PHE A 129 -13.08 -5.37 1.75
C PHE A 129 -13.93 -6.63 1.73
N HIS A 130 -14.47 -6.98 0.56
CA HIS A 130 -15.05 -8.29 0.35
C HIS A 130 -13.94 -9.34 0.34
N LYS A 131 -14.07 -10.37 1.17
CA LYS A 131 -12.99 -11.35 1.45
C LYS A 131 -12.37 -11.94 0.17
N GLU A 132 -13.16 -12.46 -0.76
CA GLU A 132 -12.66 -13.08 -1.99
C GLU A 132 -11.97 -12.09 -2.93
N LYS A 133 -12.42 -10.83 -2.96
CA LYS A 133 -11.81 -9.76 -3.77
C LYS A 133 -10.46 -9.37 -3.18
N ALA A 134 -10.36 -9.24 -1.86
CA ALA A 134 -9.11 -9.00 -1.15
C ALA A 134 -8.12 -10.15 -1.32
N MET A 135 -8.57 -11.40 -1.23
CA MET A 135 -7.73 -12.58 -1.48
C MET A 135 -7.12 -12.53 -2.89
N PHE A 136 -7.93 -12.25 -3.91
CA PHE A 136 -7.42 -12.17 -5.28
C PHE A 136 -6.45 -11.00 -5.46
N HIS A 137 -6.74 -9.85 -4.84
CA HIS A 137 -5.85 -8.70 -4.88
C HIS A 137 -4.49 -9.02 -4.23
N LEU A 138 -4.47 -9.63 -3.05
CA LEU A 138 -3.23 -10.01 -2.35
C LEU A 138 -2.43 -11.05 -3.14
N ALA A 139 -3.09 -12.03 -3.76
CA ALA A 139 -2.43 -12.97 -4.67
C ALA A 139 -1.81 -12.25 -5.90
N THR A 140 -2.46 -11.19 -6.40
CA THR A 140 -1.92 -10.37 -7.48
C THR A 140 -0.72 -9.54 -7.02
N VAL A 141 -0.78 -8.96 -5.81
CA VAL A 141 0.36 -8.28 -5.18
C VAL A 141 1.54 -9.23 -5.03
N GLU A 142 1.32 -10.44 -4.52
CA GLU A 142 2.38 -11.44 -4.38
C GLU A 142 3.00 -11.80 -5.74
N ALA A 143 2.16 -12.11 -6.75
CA ALA A 143 2.63 -12.51 -8.07
C ALA A 143 3.38 -11.39 -8.83
N CYS A 144 2.93 -10.14 -8.70
CA CYS A 144 3.47 -9.02 -9.47
C CYS A 144 4.55 -8.23 -8.73
N LEU A 145 4.43 -8.08 -7.41
CA LEU A 145 5.25 -7.15 -6.62
C LEU A 145 6.29 -7.85 -5.74
N LEU A 146 6.28 -9.18 -5.63
CA LEU A 146 7.27 -9.97 -4.87
C LEU A 146 8.05 -10.94 -5.78
N ARG A 147 9.24 -11.34 -5.34
CA ARG A 147 10.09 -12.38 -5.95
C ARG A 147 10.79 -13.21 -4.87
N GLU A 148 11.44 -14.31 -5.27
CA GLU A 148 12.05 -15.32 -4.40
C GLU A 148 13.10 -14.77 -3.39
N GLY A 149 13.68 -13.58 -3.64
CA GLY A 149 14.61 -12.90 -2.72
C GLY A 149 14.07 -11.66 -2.01
N SER A 150 12.80 -11.31 -2.23
CA SER A 150 12.26 -10.05 -1.73
C SER A 150 12.16 -10.04 -0.20
N ILE A 151 12.56 -8.91 0.39
CA ILE A 151 12.28 -8.53 1.79
C ILE A 151 11.41 -7.27 1.87
N GLY A 152 11.00 -6.75 0.72
CA GLY A 152 10.11 -5.60 0.61
C GLY A 152 9.12 -5.83 -0.52
N VAL A 153 8.06 -5.02 -0.56
CA VAL A 153 7.08 -5.05 -1.66
C VAL A 153 7.45 -3.98 -2.67
N LYS A 154 7.52 -4.31 -3.97
CA LYS A 154 7.73 -3.31 -5.04
C LYS A 154 6.66 -2.23 -4.93
N THR A 155 7.06 -0.97 -4.93
CA THR A 155 6.11 0.15 -4.81
C THR A 155 5.24 0.39 -6.03
N LEU A 156 5.60 -0.21 -7.16
CA LEU A 156 4.90 -0.12 -8.43
C LEU A 156 5.09 -1.40 -9.24
N ASP A 157 4.03 -1.83 -9.91
CA ASP A 157 4.04 -2.97 -10.83
C ASP A 157 5.05 -2.78 -12.00
N PRO A 158 5.92 -3.76 -12.27
CA PRO A 158 6.84 -3.76 -13.41
C PRO A 158 6.20 -3.53 -14.79
N ALA A 159 4.90 -3.78 -14.97
CA ALA A 159 4.21 -3.46 -16.22
C ALA A 159 3.92 -1.95 -16.38
N ALA A 160 4.11 -1.14 -15.35
CA ALA A 160 4.01 0.32 -15.40
C ALA A 160 5.14 0.94 -16.23
N SER A 161 4.82 1.92 -17.07
CA SER A 161 5.84 2.65 -17.85
C SER A 161 6.75 3.51 -16.98
N GLU A 162 6.28 3.82 -15.77
CA GLU A 162 6.99 4.60 -14.77
C GLU A 162 7.90 3.72 -13.89
N TYR A 163 7.86 2.38 -14.05
CA TYR A 163 8.62 1.46 -13.23
C TYR A 163 10.13 1.55 -13.49
N VAL A 164 10.88 1.78 -12.41
CA VAL A 164 12.34 1.77 -12.37
C VAL A 164 12.76 0.95 -11.15
N HIS A 165 13.41 -0.18 -11.39
CA HIS A 165 13.71 -1.17 -10.35
C HIS A 165 14.79 -0.74 -9.36
N PHE A 166 15.56 0.31 -9.64
CA PHE A 166 16.66 0.75 -8.78
C PHE A 166 16.49 2.21 -8.35
N TYR A 167 17.06 2.55 -7.21
CA TYR A 167 17.14 3.92 -6.70
C TYR A 167 18.59 4.33 -6.51
N ASP A 168 18.99 5.38 -7.23
CA ASP A 168 20.27 6.06 -7.06
C ASP A 168 20.02 7.56 -6.85
N ASN A 169 20.27 8.04 -5.63
CA ASN A 169 20.03 9.44 -5.28
C ASN A 169 21.09 10.39 -5.86
N ASN A 170 22.25 9.86 -6.27
CA ASN A 170 23.34 10.62 -6.86
C ASN A 170 23.31 10.58 -8.40
N ASP A 171 22.42 9.79 -9.01
CA ASP A 171 22.31 9.67 -10.47
C ASP A 171 22.20 11.07 -11.12
N GLN A 172 23.20 11.42 -11.93
CA GLN A 172 23.27 12.68 -12.69
C GLN A 172 22.84 12.50 -14.15
N SER A 173 22.14 11.41 -14.49
CA SER A 173 21.65 11.22 -15.85
C SER A 173 20.59 12.26 -16.17
N HIS A 174 20.38 12.52 -17.47
CA HIS A 174 19.25 13.32 -17.95
C HIS A 174 17.99 12.47 -18.18
N ILE A 175 17.88 11.30 -17.55
CA ILE A 175 16.71 10.43 -17.66
C ILE A 175 15.68 10.84 -16.61
N PHE A 176 14.53 11.35 -17.07
CA PHE A 176 13.49 11.94 -16.22
C PHE A 176 13.09 11.08 -15.00
N ASN A 177 12.89 9.77 -15.21
CA ASN A 177 12.42 8.83 -14.18
C ASN A 177 13.52 8.29 -13.24
N VAL A 178 14.79 8.62 -13.48
CA VAL A 178 15.93 8.07 -12.72
C VAL A 178 16.68 9.19 -11.98
N SER A 179 16.93 10.29 -12.69
CA SER A 179 17.76 11.41 -12.27
C SER A 179 17.43 11.89 -10.84
N HIS A 180 18.47 11.99 -10.01
CA HIS A 180 18.39 12.36 -8.58
C HIS A 180 17.44 11.47 -7.77
N GLY A 181 17.35 10.19 -8.12
CA GLY A 181 16.57 9.19 -7.41
C GLY A 181 15.06 9.35 -7.57
N PHE A 182 14.59 9.86 -8.71
CA PHE A 182 13.16 10.04 -8.99
C PHE A 182 12.36 8.73 -8.86
N SER A 183 13.02 7.59 -8.98
CA SER A 183 12.47 6.24 -8.85
C SER A 183 12.15 5.79 -7.42
N TYR A 184 12.48 6.55 -6.37
CA TYR A 184 12.38 6.14 -4.95
C TYR A 184 11.08 5.42 -4.55
N HIS A 185 9.94 5.79 -5.16
CA HIS A 185 8.63 5.19 -4.94
C HIS A 185 8.00 4.58 -6.22
N ASN A 186 8.78 4.30 -7.26
CA ASN A 186 8.33 3.76 -8.54
C ASN A 186 9.03 2.44 -8.92
N GLY A 187 9.28 1.56 -7.97
CA GLY A 187 9.86 0.25 -8.24
C GLY A 187 10.67 -0.36 -7.10
N PRO A 188 11.47 0.43 -6.33
CA PRO A 188 12.15 -0.07 -5.14
C PRO A 188 11.21 -0.81 -4.20
N GLU A 189 11.76 -1.77 -3.48
CA GLU A 189 11.01 -2.68 -2.61
C GLU A 189 11.06 -2.19 -1.17
N TRP A 190 9.90 -1.85 -0.59
CA TRP A 190 9.84 -1.26 0.74
C TRP A 190 9.50 -2.30 1.81
N VAL A 191 10.33 -2.38 2.85
CA VAL A 191 10.29 -3.48 3.84
C VAL A 191 9.13 -3.34 4.81
N TRP A 192 8.83 -2.14 5.30
CA TRP A 192 7.72 -1.94 6.24
C TRP A 192 6.36 -2.32 5.63
N VAL A 193 6.19 -2.12 4.32
CA VAL A 193 4.97 -2.51 3.59
C VAL A 193 4.84 -4.03 3.50
N TYR A 194 5.95 -4.77 3.53
CA TYR A 194 5.92 -6.23 3.59
C TYR A 194 5.29 -6.73 4.89
N GLY A 195 5.54 -6.03 6.01
CA GLY A 195 4.83 -6.27 7.27
C GLY A 195 3.32 -6.12 7.11
N TYR A 196 2.86 -5.03 6.48
CA TYR A 196 1.44 -4.84 6.18
C TYR A 196 0.86 -5.85 5.18
N PHE A 197 1.65 -6.31 4.21
CA PHE A 197 1.25 -7.39 3.31
C PHE A 197 0.98 -8.68 4.08
N ILE A 198 1.85 -9.06 5.03
CA ILE A 198 1.61 -10.22 5.90
C ILE A 198 0.37 -9.99 6.80
N LYS A 199 0.24 -8.82 7.43
CA LYS A 199 -0.93 -8.47 8.26
C LYS A 199 -2.23 -8.58 7.44
N ALA A 200 -2.21 -8.13 6.19
CA ALA A 200 -3.34 -8.28 5.28
C ALA A 200 -3.67 -9.74 4.95
N LEU A 201 -2.66 -10.60 4.74
CA LEU A 201 -2.87 -12.03 4.57
C LEU A 201 -3.54 -12.63 5.82
N ILE A 202 -3.05 -12.32 7.02
CA ILE A 202 -3.63 -12.81 8.28
C ILE A 202 -5.08 -12.34 8.42
N ALA A 203 -5.34 -11.05 8.21
CA ALA A 203 -6.66 -10.45 8.36
C ALA A 203 -7.71 -11.06 7.42
N ILE A 204 -7.33 -11.39 6.18
CA ILE A 204 -8.24 -11.92 5.16
C ILE A 204 -8.39 -13.44 5.23
N HIS A 205 -7.29 -14.17 5.38
CA HIS A 205 -7.33 -15.63 5.42
C HIS A 205 -7.80 -16.15 6.78
N GLY A 206 -7.49 -15.47 7.88
CA GLY A 206 -7.60 -15.98 9.24
C GLY A 206 -6.32 -16.73 9.63
N LYS A 207 -5.82 -16.49 10.85
CA LYS A 207 -4.55 -17.08 11.30
C LYS A 207 -4.56 -18.61 11.32
N GLU A 208 -5.72 -19.19 11.61
CA GLU A 208 -5.98 -20.62 11.62
C GLU A 208 -5.81 -21.29 10.25
N HIS A 209 -5.92 -20.51 9.17
CA HIS A 209 -5.76 -20.98 7.80
C HIS A 209 -4.33 -20.78 7.26
N ILE A 210 -3.49 -20.03 7.96
CA ILE A 210 -2.07 -19.85 7.64
C ILE A 210 -1.25 -20.73 8.57
N ASN A 211 -0.83 -21.90 8.09
CA ASN A 211 0.01 -22.77 8.89
C ASN A 211 1.38 -22.12 9.18
N ARG A 212 2.02 -22.58 10.27
CA ARG A 212 3.28 -22.01 10.76
C ARG A 212 4.39 -22.05 9.72
N GLN A 213 4.50 -23.13 8.94
CA GLN A 213 5.53 -23.26 7.92
C GLN A 213 5.37 -22.21 6.81
N LEU A 214 4.13 -22.01 6.34
CA LEU A 214 3.80 -20.99 5.35
C LEU A 214 4.08 -19.59 5.89
N PHE A 215 3.62 -19.29 7.11
CA PHE A 215 3.88 -17.98 7.74
C PHE A 215 5.39 -17.66 7.80
N TYR A 216 6.19 -18.57 8.35
CA TYR A 216 7.63 -18.35 8.49
C TYR A 216 8.39 -18.41 7.14
N SER A 217 7.81 -19.02 6.09
CA SER A 217 8.43 -18.94 4.76
C SER A 217 8.46 -17.50 4.21
N TYR A 218 7.44 -16.69 4.47
CA TYR A 218 7.43 -15.26 4.10
C TYR A 218 8.52 -14.45 4.79
N LEU A 219 8.99 -14.91 5.96
CA LEU A 219 9.97 -14.22 6.81
C LEU A 219 11.40 -14.79 6.66
N SER A 220 11.60 -15.83 5.86
CA SER A 220 12.89 -16.49 5.67
C SER A 220 13.99 -15.53 5.22
N ASN A 221 13.72 -14.75 4.16
CA ASN A 221 14.65 -13.75 3.63
C ASN A 221 14.94 -12.61 4.62
N HIS A 222 13.95 -12.22 5.44
CA HIS A 222 14.11 -11.20 6.47
C HIS A 222 15.09 -11.67 7.54
N LYS A 223 14.96 -12.92 8.00
CA LYS A 223 15.88 -13.53 8.94
C LYS A 223 17.31 -13.61 8.39
N ILE A 224 17.47 -14.05 7.13
CA ILE A 224 18.78 -14.11 6.47
C ILE A 224 19.40 -12.72 6.40
N THR A 225 18.64 -11.72 5.94
CA THR A 225 19.10 -10.33 5.83
C THR A 225 19.52 -9.77 7.18
N LEU A 226 18.74 -10.02 8.23
CA LEU A 226 19.05 -9.54 9.58
C LEU A 226 20.39 -10.09 10.10
N HIS A 227 20.71 -11.36 9.79
CA HIS A 227 21.99 -11.97 10.18
C HIS A 227 23.17 -11.52 9.32
N GLN A 228 22.94 -11.13 8.06
CA GLN A 228 23.99 -10.63 7.16
C GLN A 228 24.25 -9.13 7.33
N ASN A 229 23.30 -8.39 7.88
CA ASN A 229 23.43 -6.96 8.10
C ASN A 229 24.25 -6.70 9.37
N GLU A 230 25.32 -5.92 9.25
CA GLU A 230 26.21 -5.53 10.36
C GLU A 230 25.46 -4.84 11.52
N TRP A 231 24.32 -4.22 11.23
CA TRP A 231 23.48 -3.53 12.22
C TRP A 231 22.46 -4.45 12.91
N TYR A 232 22.42 -5.75 12.55
CA TYR A 232 21.41 -6.71 13.00
C TYR A 232 19.97 -6.20 12.86
N SER A 233 19.72 -5.50 11.75
CA SER A 233 18.45 -4.85 11.46
C SER A 233 18.02 -5.08 10.01
N LEU A 234 16.81 -4.68 9.69
CA LEU A 234 16.29 -4.62 8.32
C LEU A 234 16.48 -3.22 7.73
N PRO A 235 16.77 -3.14 6.42
CA PRO A 235 16.89 -1.86 5.73
C PRO A 235 15.52 -1.20 5.52
N GLU A 236 15.53 0.06 5.14
CA GLU A 236 14.34 0.80 4.73
C GLU A 236 13.70 0.20 3.47
N MET A 237 14.54 -0.04 2.47
CA MET A 237 14.16 -0.56 1.17
C MET A 237 15.31 -1.33 0.52
N THR A 238 15.00 -2.09 -0.51
CA THR A 238 15.96 -2.67 -1.46
C THR A 238 15.69 -2.14 -2.86
N ASN A 239 16.66 -2.33 -3.77
CA ASN A 239 16.37 -2.29 -5.19
C ASN A 239 15.47 -3.49 -5.57
N GLY A 240 15.24 -3.69 -6.86
CA GLY A 240 14.45 -4.80 -7.37
C GLY A 240 15.03 -6.16 -6.97
N ASN A 241 14.14 -7.06 -6.56
CA ASN A 241 14.40 -8.46 -6.23
C ASN A 241 15.35 -8.64 -5.03
N GLY A 242 15.18 -7.82 -3.99
CA GLY A 242 16.01 -7.88 -2.77
C GLY A 242 17.44 -7.35 -2.95
N GLU A 243 17.77 -6.74 -4.09
CA GLU A 243 19.12 -6.23 -4.33
C GLU A 243 19.49 -5.10 -3.35
N TYR A 244 20.71 -5.16 -2.83
CA TYR A 244 21.23 -4.15 -1.92
C TYR A 244 21.18 -2.75 -2.54
N ASN A 245 20.67 -1.78 -1.77
CA ASN A 245 20.69 -0.37 -2.12
C ASN A 245 21.57 0.42 -1.15
N ILE A 246 22.60 1.08 -1.68
CA ILE A 246 23.58 1.84 -0.88
C ILE A 246 23.00 3.10 -0.22
N PHE A 247 21.94 3.68 -0.79
CA PHE A 247 21.25 4.86 -0.28
C PHE A 247 20.15 4.53 0.73
N SER A 248 19.83 3.24 0.89
CA SER A 248 18.82 2.78 1.84
C SER A 248 19.38 2.80 3.26
N CYS A 249 18.60 3.36 4.21
CA CYS A 249 18.95 3.25 5.62
C CYS A 249 19.08 1.77 6.02
N ARG A 250 20.22 1.38 6.58
CA ARG A 250 20.55 -0.03 6.89
C ARG A 250 19.78 -0.58 8.09
N ALA A 251 19.31 0.30 8.98
CA ALA A 251 18.61 -0.06 10.20
C ALA A 251 17.40 0.85 10.39
N GLN A 252 16.27 0.46 9.81
CA GLN A 252 15.10 1.33 9.73
C GLN A 252 13.99 0.89 10.69
N ALA A 253 13.57 1.81 11.55
CA ALA A 253 12.64 1.54 12.65
C ALA A 253 11.32 0.92 12.17
N TRP A 254 10.68 1.51 11.14
CA TRP A 254 9.41 0.99 10.62
C TRP A 254 9.52 -0.40 9.99
N SER A 255 10.72 -0.77 9.49
CA SER A 255 10.91 -2.03 8.80
C SER A 255 10.90 -3.18 9.79
N ILE A 256 11.57 -2.98 10.93
CA ILE A 256 11.54 -3.91 12.05
C ILE A 256 10.17 -3.92 12.72
N ALA A 257 9.62 -2.74 13.05
CA ALA A 257 8.36 -2.63 13.78
C ALA A 257 7.20 -3.33 13.06
N CYS A 258 7.00 -3.08 11.76
CA CYS A 258 5.88 -3.68 11.02
C CYS A 258 6.02 -5.21 10.86
N ILE A 259 7.26 -5.73 10.78
CA ILE A 259 7.48 -7.19 10.75
C ILE A 259 7.19 -7.81 12.13
N LEU A 260 7.61 -7.16 13.21
CA LEU A 260 7.30 -7.60 14.57
C LEU A 260 5.80 -7.57 14.86
N GLU A 261 5.09 -6.53 14.41
CA GLU A 261 3.62 -6.48 14.52
C GLU A 261 2.97 -7.66 13.78
N ALA A 262 3.41 -7.98 12.56
CA ALA A 262 2.89 -9.12 11.81
C ALA A 262 3.13 -10.46 12.52
N ILE A 263 4.29 -10.63 13.17
CA ILE A 263 4.59 -11.80 14.01
C ILE A 263 3.66 -11.83 15.23
N SER A 264 3.49 -10.70 15.91
CA SER A 264 2.61 -10.60 17.08
C SER A 264 1.14 -10.84 16.78
N GLU A 265 0.66 -10.53 15.57
CA GLU A 265 -0.71 -10.83 15.15
C GLU A 265 -0.91 -12.30 14.76
N TYR A 266 0.16 -12.97 14.34
CA TYR A 266 0.12 -14.38 13.97
C TYR A 266 0.13 -15.31 15.20
N GLU A 267 1.01 -15.03 16.16
CA GLU A 267 1.17 -15.83 17.39
C GLU A 267 -0.06 -15.73 18.32
#